data_AF-A0A661QBU8-F1
#
_entry.id   AF-A0A661QBU8-F1
#
_cell.length_a   1.000
_cell.length_b   1.000
_cell.length_c   1.000
_cell.angle_alpha   90.00
_cell.angle_beta   90.00
_cell.angle_gamma   90.00
#
_symmetry.space_group_name_H-M   'P 1'
#
loop_
_entity.id
_entity.type
_entity.pdbx_description
1 polymer ?
#
loop_
_entity_poly.entity_id
_entity_poly.type
_entity_poly.pdbx_seq_one_letter_code
_entity_poly.pdbx_strand_id
1 'polypeptide(L)'
;MYSLYIRGPTMLTPEEITKAKETTLSDNFTLYELIKSDNHLDCVFYPAKEVLALLYTIAGKVLQPIRNEVGKLRINSGYRNPILNSKVGGVDNSVHQYYLNNTQLGTAADIVPLEASLEDTFHWIIDNHRVLMLKTAIIYPSRGFIHVDTRNSRPEFVAMSSPSYGKYEFYTKE
;
A
#
# COMPACT_ATOMS: atom_id res chain seq x y z
N MET A 1 -41.94 -12.17 3.46
CA MET A 1 -41.14 -11.83 4.65
C MET A 1 -39.67 -11.83 4.22
N TYR A 2 -39.16 -10.66 3.83
CA TYR A 2 -37.81 -10.53 3.28
C TYR A 2 -36.79 -10.61 4.42
N SER A 3 -36.16 -11.78 4.59
CA SER A 3 -34.91 -11.86 5.35
C SER A 3 -33.81 -11.28 4.48
N LEU A 4 -33.50 -9.99 4.65
CA LEU A 4 -32.26 -9.39 4.17
C LEU A 4 -31.10 -10.13 4.83
N TYR A 5 -30.61 -11.19 4.19
CA TYR A 5 -29.29 -11.74 4.43
C TYR A 5 -28.31 -10.62 4.12
N ILE A 6 -27.92 -9.85 5.13
CA ILE A 6 -26.75 -8.98 5.03
C ILE A 6 -25.58 -9.93 4.81
N ARG A 7 -25.20 -10.10 3.54
CA ARG A 7 -23.99 -10.83 3.17
C ARG A 7 -22.85 -10.11 3.90
N GLY A 8 -22.28 -10.77 4.92
CA GLY A 8 -20.98 -10.37 5.45
C GLY A 8 -19.96 -10.31 4.31
N PRO A 9 -18.81 -9.65 4.50
CA PRO A 9 -17.80 -9.54 3.46
C PRO A 9 -17.45 -10.96 2.96
N THR A 10 -17.78 -11.24 1.70
CA THR A 10 -17.46 -12.50 1.03
C THR A 10 -16.12 -12.35 0.35
N MET A 11 -15.24 -13.33 0.51
CA MET A 11 -13.91 -13.38 -0.13
C MET A 11 -14.00 -13.05 -1.61
N LEU A 12 -12.94 -12.51 -2.19
CA LEU A 12 -12.88 -12.21 -3.62
C LEU A 12 -13.40 -13.38 -4.45
N THR A 13 -14.50 -13.17 -5.18
CA THR A 13 -15.02 -14.15 -6.11
C THR A 13 -14.13 -14.24 -7.35
N PRO A 14 -14.19 -15.34 -8.13
CA PRO A 14 -13.48 -15.41 -9.40
C PRO A 14 -13.78 -14.23 -10.34
N GLU A 15 -15.04 -13.76 -10.35
CA GLU A 15 -15.48 -12.61 -11.13
C GLU A 15 -14.83 -11.31 -10.63
N GLU A 16 -14.77 -11.12 -9.32
CA GLU A 16 -14.11 -9.97 -8.69
C GLU A 16 -12.60 -9.96 -8.92
N ILE A 17 -11.95 -11.13 -8.91
CA ILE A 17 -10.53 -11.28 -9.24
C ILE A 17 -10.28 -10.86 -10.69
N THR A 18 -11.06 -11.37 -11.63
CA THR A 18 -10.96 -11.00 -13.05
C THR A 18 -11.15 -9.50 -13.23
N LYS A 19 -12.23 -8.95 -12.65
CA LYS A 19 -12.50 -7.52 -12.66
C LYS A 19 -11.34 -6.71 -12.08
N ALA A 20 -10.76 -7.14 -10.95
CA ALA A 20 -9.64 -6.43 -10.32
C ALA A 20 -8.37 -6.46 -11.17
N LYS A 21 -8.12 -7.55 -11.93
CA LYS A 21 -6.98 -7.63 -12.86
C LYS A 21 -7.17 -6.75 -14.09
N GLU A 22 -8.41 -6.55 -14.54
CA GLU A 22 -8.75 -5.69 -15.68
C GLU A 22 -8.91 -4.21 -15.28
N THR A 23 -9.12 -3.93 -14.00
CA THR A 23 -9.25 -2.56 -13.50
C THR A 23 -7.87 -1.91 -13.39
N THR A 24 -7.52 -1.10 -14.38
CA THR A 24 -6.33 -0.25 -14.38
C THR A 24 -6.50 0.91 -13.38
N LEU A 25 -5.57 1.05 -12.43
CA LEU A 25 -5.49 2.19 -11.50
C LEU A 25 -4.56 3.30 -12.01
N SER A 26 -3.53 2.92 -12.78
CA SER A 26 -2.67 3.79 -13.59
C SER A 26 -2.02 2.95 -14.70
N ASP A 27 -1.26 3.57 -15.60
CA ASP A 27 -0.67 2.92 -16.79
C ASP A 27 0.00 1.56 -16.52
N ASN A 28 0.54 1.34 -15.33
CA ASN A 28 1.25 0.11 -14.98
C ASN A 28 0.81 -0.56 -13.68
N PHE A 29 -0.33 -0.17 -13.10
CA PHE A 29 -0.84 -0.80 -11.88
C PHE A 29 -2.31 -1.16 -12.02
N THR A 30 -2.63 -2.40 -11.68
CA THR A 30 -4.00 -2.92 -11.61
C THR A 30 -4.53 -2.87 -10.18
N LEU A 31 -5.85 -2.92 -10.02
CA LEU A 31 -6.47 -3.03 -8.70
C LEU A 31 -6.01 -4.29 -7.97
N TYR A 32 -5.90 -5.42 -8.68
CA TYR A 32 -5.52 -6.69 -8.09
C TYR A 32 -4.16 -6.63 -7.40
N GLU A 33 -3.17 -5.97 -8.01
CA GLU A 33 -1.83 -5.81 -7.42
C GLU A 33 -1.85 -5.07 -6.07
N LEU A 34 -2.77 -4.12 -5.90
CA LEU A 34 -2.88 -3.32 -4.69
C LEU A 34 -3.80 -3.91 -3.61
N ILE A 35 -4.59 -4.96 -3.90
CA ILE A 35 -5.49 -5.56 -2.90
C ILE A 35 -5.14 -7.01 -2.55
N LYS A 36 -4.33 -7.70 -3.37
CA LYS A 36 -4.02 -9.12 -3.18
C LYS A 36 -3.23 -9.39 -1.90
N SER A 37 -3.34 -10.63 -1.44
CA SER A 37 -2.43 -11.24 -0.46
C SER A 37 -2.01 -12.60 -0.98
N ASP A 38 -0.70 -12.86 -1.06
CA ASP A 38 -0.20 -14.16 -1.53
C ASP A 38 -0.35 -15.27 -0.46
N ASN A 39 -0.42 -14.89 0.82
CA ASN A 39 -0.47 -15.83 1.95
C ASN A 39 -1.87 -15.98 2.58
N HIS A 40 -2.79 -15.04 2.32
CA HIS A 40 -4.12 -15.01 2.93
C HIS A 40 -5.19 -14.61 1.90
N LEU A 41 -5.27 -15.38 0.82
CA LEU A 41 -6.25 -15.17 -0.27
C LEU A 41 -7.70 -15.19 0.25
N ASP A 42 -7.96 -15.96 1.30
CA ASP A 42 -9.24 -16.11 1.99
C ASP A 42 -9.63 -14.90 2.88
N CYS A 43 -8.72 -13.94 3.03
CA CYS A 43 -8.94 -12.73 3.84
C CYS A 43 -9.06 -11.46 2.98
N VAL A 44 -9.07 -11.59 1.65
CA VAL A 44 -9.17 -10.45 0.74
C VAL A 44 -10.61 -10.21 0.32
N PHE A 45 -11.07 -8.97 0.46
CA PHE A 45 -12.39 -8.51 0.04
C PHE A 45 -12.26 -7.38 -0.97
N TYR A 46 -13.21 -7.32 -1.90
CA TYR A 46 -13.26 -6.23 -2.87
C TYR A 46 -13.46 -4.88 -2.15
N PRO A 47 -12.67 -3.84 -2.46
CA PRO A 47 -12.73 -2.58 -1.73
C PRO A 47 -14.04 -1.81 -2.01
N ALA A 48 -14.50 -1.08 -1.00
CA ALA A 48 -15.56 -0.09 -1.16
C ALA A 48 -15.14 1.05 -2.12
N LYS A 49 -16.11 1.79 -2.65
CA LYS A 49 -15.89 2.84 -3.66
C LYS A 49 -14.94 3.93 -3.17
N GLU A 50 -15.03 4.29 -1.89
CA GLU A 50 -14.20 5.31 -1.25
C GLU A 50 -12.75 4.86 -1.16
N VAL A 51 -12.52 3.58 -0.86
CA VAL A 51 -11.18 2.98 -0.87
C VAL A 51 -10.65 2.90 -2.30
N LEU A 52 -11.49 2.59 -3.28
CA LEU A 52 -11.11 2.55 -4.69
C LEU A 52 -10.60 3.91 -5.18
N ALA A 53 -11.24 5.02 -4.80
CA ALA A 53 -10.76 6.37 -5.13
C ALA A 53 -9.37 6.69 -4.54
N LEU A 54 -9.12 6.22 -3.31
CA LEU A 54 -7.81 6.33 -2.67
C LEU A 54 -6.74 5.46 -3.37
N LEU A 55 -7.12 4.27 -3.83
CA LEU A 55 -6.25 3.39 -4.61
C LEU A 55 -5.86 4.01 -5.96
N TYR A 56 -6.79 4.64 -6.67
CA TYR A 56 -6.48 5.45 -7.86
C TYR A 56 -5.48 6.57 -7.54
N THR A 57 -5.65 7.22 -6.39
CA THR A 57 -4.79 8.34 -5.98
C THR A 57 -3.36 7.86 -5.70
N ILE A 58 -3.16 6.84 -4.87
CA ILE A 58 -1.81 6.33 -4.57
C ILE A 58 -1.15 5.73 -5.82
N ALA A 59 -1.90 5.02 -6.67
CA ALA A 59 -1.37 4.49 -7.92
C ALA A 59 -0.87 5.61 -8.83
N GLY A 60 -1.69 6.63 -9.11
CA GLY A 60 -1.34 7.70 -10.04
C GLY A 60 -0.36 8.75 -9.49
N LYS A 61 -0.40 9.05 -8.19
CA LYS A 61 0.41 10.13 -7.59
C LYS A 61 1.69 9.65 -6.91
N VAL A 62 1.77 8.38 -6.55
CA VAL A 62 2.93 7.81 -5.84
C VAL A 62 3.58 6.71 -6.67
N LEU A 63 2.85 5.64 -6.95
CA LEU A 63 3.43 4.42 -7.51
C LEU A 63 3.88 4.63 -8.96
N GLN A 64 3.05 5.28 -9.79
CA GLN A 64 3.35 5.51 -11.20
C GLN A 64 4.59 6.41 -11.38
N PRO A 65 4.74 7.56 -10.69
CA PRO A 65 5.97 8.34 -10.75
C PRO A 65 7.22 7.56 -10.32
N ILE A 66 7.16 6.80 -9.22
CA ILE A 66 8.30 5.97 -8.78
C ILE A 66 8.66 4.97 -9.89
N ARG A 67 7.66 4.28 -10.44
CA ARG A 67 7.85 3.27 -11.48
C ARG A 67 8.36 3.85 -12.81
N ASN A 68 8.04 5.11 -13.11
CA ASN A 68 8.55 5.81 -14.28
C ASN A 68 10.05 6.09 -14.15
N GLU A 69 10.52 6.36 -12.94
CA GLU A 69 11.93 6.60 -12.66
C GLU A 69 12.72 5.29 -12.56
N VAL A 70 12.32 4.40 -11.66
CA VAL A 70 13.17 3.29 -11.21
C VAL A 70 12.90 1.98 -11.96
N GLY A 71 11.99 2.01 -12.93
CA GLY A 71 11.52 0.83 -13.65
C GLY A 71 10.47 0.04 -12.87
N LYS A 72 10.28 -1.23 -13.25
CA LYS A 72 9.18 -2.06 -12.73
C LYS A 72 9.19 -2.17 -11.22
N LEU A 73 8.01 -2.01 -10.62
CA LEU A 73 7.74 -2.23 -9.20
C LEU A 73 6.86 -3.46 -9.02
N ARG A 74 7.20 -4.32 -8.07
CA ARG A 74 6.28 -5.31 -7.50
C ARG A 74 5.62 -4.72 -6.26
N ILE A 75 4.29 -4.79 -6.21
CA ILE A 75 3.54 -4.45 -5.00
C ILE A 75 3.50 -5.67 -4.08
N ASN A 76 4.16 -5.56 -2.93
CA ASN A 76 4.19 -6.63 -1.91
C ASN A 76 2.95 -6.54 -1.01
N SER A 77 2.49 -5.32 -0.70
CA SER A 77 1.23 -5.08 0.02
C SER A 77 0.68 -3.70 -0.32
N GLY A 78 -0.61 -3.60 -0.64
CA GLY A 78 -1.32 -2.33 -0.81
C GLY A 78 -2.38 -2.13 0.27
N TYR A 79 -3.63 -1.93 -0.12
CA TYR A 79 -4.75 -1.85 0.82
C TYR A 79 -4.98 -3.18 1.54
N ARG A 80 -5.21 -3.10 2.85
CA ARG A 80 -5.57 -4.23 3.71
C ARG A 80 -6.91 -3.95 4.35
N ASN A 81 -7.94 -4.73 4.02
CA ASN A 81 -9.18 -4.70 4.80
C ASN A 81 -8.90 -5.15 6.27
N PRO A 82 -9.79 -4.86 7.22
CA PRO A 82 -9.53 -5.15 8.64
C PRO A 82 -9.20 -6.61 8.96
N ILE A 83 -9.87 -7.56 8.29
CA ILE A 83 -9.64 -8.99 8.48
C ILE A 83 -8.25 -9.37 7.97
N LEU A 84 -7.87 -8.93 6.77
CA LEU A 84 -6.51 -9.15 6.25
C LEU A 84 -5.46 -8.51 7.15
N ASN A 85 -5.68 -7.28 7.61
CA ASN A 85 -4.73 -6.58 8.47
C ASN A 85 -4.49 -7.32 9.78
N SER A 86 -5.56 -7.78 10.45
CA SER A 86 -5.47 -8.61 11.65
C SER A 86 -4.75 -9.93 11.36
N LYS A 87 -5.06 -10.59 10.24
CA LYS A 87 -4.47 -11.89 9.87
C LYS A 87 -2.95 -11.83 9.64
N VAL A 88 -2.44 -10.74 9.08
CA VAL A 88 -0.99 -10.52 8.88
C VAL A 88 -0.28 -9.99 10.13
N GLY A 89 -0.98 -9.86 11.27
CA GLY A 89 -0.43 -9.29 12.50
C GLY A 89 -0.19 -7.77 12.41
N GLY A 90 -0.94 -7.06 11.57
CA GLY A 90 -0.91 -5.61 11.49
C GLY A 90 -1.55 -4.96 12.71
N VAL A 91 -1.04 -3.79 13.10
CA VAL A 91 -1.62 -2.98 14.17
C VAL A 91 -2.96 -2.35 13.74
N ASP A 92 -3.84 -2.07 14.69
CA ASP A 92 -5.21 -1.56 14.44
C ASP A 92 -5.25 -0.22 13.70
N ASN A 93 -4.24 0.62 13.87
CA ASN A 93 -4.11 1.91 13.18
C ASN A 93 -3.14 1.85 11.99
N SER A 94 -2.90 0.66 11.44
CA SER A 94 -2.08 0.47 10.24
C SER A 94 -2.61 1.32 9.09
N VAL A 95 -1.74 2.13 8.48
CA VAL A 95 -2.13 3.03 7.38
C VAL A 95 -2.56 2.25 6.14
N HIS A 96 -2.23 0.97 6.02
CA HIS A 96 -2.76 0.11 4.95
C HIS A 96 -4.27 -0.14 5.05
N GLN A 97 -4.90 0.08 6.22
CA GLN A 97 -6.35 -0.05 6.36
C GLN A 97 -7.13 1.13 5.80
N TYR A 98 -6.46 2.26 5.55
CA TYR A 98 -6.97 3.51 4.98
C TYR A 98 -8.01 4.23 5.85
N TYR A 99 -8.82 3.48 6.62
CA TYR A 99 -9.81 3.97 7.57
C TYR A 99 -9.73 3.20 8.89
N LEU A 100 -10.04 3.89 9.97
CA LEU A 100 -10.35 3.31 11.28
C LEU A 100 -11.50 4.10 11.90
N ASN A 101 -12.62 3.44 12.24
CA ASN A 101 -13.79 4.10 12.85
C ASN A 101 -14.25 5.35 12.08
N ASN A 102 -14.46 5.23 10.76
CA ASN A 102 -14.80 6.32 9.84
C ASN A 102 -13.77 7.46 9.72
N THR A 103 -12.61 7.34 10.37
CA THR A 103 -11.51 8.29 10.25
C THR A 103 -10.53 7.81 9.19
N GLN A 104 -10.29 8.63 8.16
CA GLN A 104 -9.30 8.31 7.13
C GLN A 104 -7.87 8.46 7.69
N LEU A 105 -7.10 7.37 7.64
CA LEU A 105 -5.70 7.29 8.10
C LEU A 105 -4.72 7.85 7.06
N GLY A 106 -5.00 7.65 5.78
CA GLY A 106 -4.12 7.90 4.63
C GLY A 106 -4.09 6.70 3.69
N THR A 107 -3.06 6.58 2.87
CA THR A 107 -2.84 5.40 2.01
C THR A 107 -1.41 4.90 2.15
N ALA A 108 -1.19 3.60 1.97
CA ALA A 108 0.14 3.00 2.03
C ALA A 108 0.33 1.90 0.98
N ALA A 109 1.59 1.67 0.63
CA ALA A 109 2.04 0.53 -0.17
C ALA A 109 3.45 0.08 0.26
N ASP A 110 3.67 -1.22 0.26
CA ASP A 110 4.97 -1.86 0.37
C ASP A 110 5.42 -2.29 -1.03
N ILE A 111 6.51 -1.69 -1.52
CA ILE A 111 6.98 -1.81 -2.90
C ILE A 111 8.36 -2.44 -2.96
N VAL A 112 8.62 -3.16 -4.07
CA VAL A 112 9.91 -3.76 -4.37
C VAL A 112 10.33 -3.37 -5.78
N PRO A 113 11.41 -2.58 -5.96
CA PRO A 113 11.96 -2.30 -7.27
C PRO A 113 12.57 -3.58 -7.86
N LEU A 114 12.30 -3.84 -9.14
CA LEU A 114 12.81 -5.03 -9.84
C LEU A 114 13.94 -4.70 -10.82
N GLU A 115 14.10 -3.42 -11.17
CA GLU A 115 15.04 -2.94 -12.20
C GLU A 115 16.04 -1.91 -11.64
N ALA A 116 15.89 -1.49 -10.38
CA ALA A 116 16.80 -0.62 -9.64
C ALA A 116 17.10 -1.19 -8.25
N SER A 117 18.15 -0.68 -7.59
CA SER A 117 18.46 -1.07 -6.21
C SER A 117 17.41 -0.53 -5.23
N LEU A 118 17.32 -1.18 -4.07
CA LEU A 118 16.39 -0.76 -3.01
C LEU A 118 16.81 0.61 -2.46
N GLU A 119 18.11 0.83 -2.30
CA GLU A 119 18.71 2.04 -1.78
C GLU A 119 18.53 3.22 -2.74
N ASP A 120 18.83 3.06 -4.03
CA ASP A 120 18.66 4.15 -5.01
C ASP A 120 17.18 4.54 -5.15
N THR A 121 16.30 3.54 -5.15
CA THR A 121 14.84 3.78 -5.17
C THR A 121 14.41 4.56 -3.93
N PHE A 122 14.93 4.19 -2.76
CA PHE A 122 14.59 4.86 -1.51
C PHE A 122 15.11 6.31 -1.46
N HIS A 123 16.35 6.55 -1.92
CA HIS A 123 16.92 7.90 -1.98
C HIS A 123 16.13 8.78 -2.95
N TRP A 124 15.75 8.26 -4.12
CA TRP A 124 14.93 9.01 -5.06
C TRP A 124 13.56 9.36 -4.47
N ILE A 125 12.93 8.43 -3.75
CA ILE A 125 11.66 8.68 -3.04
C ILE A 125 11.81 9.80 -2.02
N ILE A 126 12.89 9.81 -1.25
CA ILE A 126 13.18 10.86 -0.27
C ILE A 126 13.35 12.21 -0.97
N ASP A 127 14.13 12.27 -2.04
CA ASP A 127 14.40 13.51 -2.77
C ASP A 127 13.12 14.07 -3.43
N ASN A 128 12.17 13.20 -3.77
CA ASN A 128 10.93 13.56 -4.46
C ASN A 128 9.68 13.54 -3.57
N HIS A 129 9.81 13.34 -2.25
CA HIS A 129 8.68 13.11 -1.34
C HIS A 129 7.58 14.17 -1.41
N ARG A 130 7.95 15.44 -1.66
CA ARG A 130 6.99 16.56 -1.78
C ARG A 130 6.10 16.42 -3.00
N VAL A 131 6.66 16.05 -4.15
CA VAL A 131 5.91 15.83 -5.39
C VAL A 131 5.06 14.57 -5.29
N LEU A 132 5.57 13.55 -4.60
CA LEU A 132 4.84 12.31 -4.31
C LEU A 132 3.80 12.46 -3.18
N MET A 133 3.71 13.62 -2.53
CA MET A 133 2.85 13.88 -1.37
C MET A 133 3.04 12.88 -0.21
N LEU A 134 4.23 12.31 -0.09
CA LEU A 134 4.52 11.31 0.95
C LEU A 134 4.70 11.95 2.32
N LYS A 135 4.30 11.19 3.33
CA LYS A 135 4.48 11.53 4.75
C LYS A 135 5.41 10.57 5.46
N THR A 136 5.55 9.34 4.96
CA THR A 136 6.55 8.41 5.45
C THR A 136 7.15 7.62 4.30
N ALA A 137 8.47 7.40 4.36
CA ALA A 137 9.14 6.34 3.61
C ALA A 137 10.00 5.51 4.59
N ILE A 138 9.93 4.18 4.52
CA ILE A 138 10.73 3.29 5.36
C ILE A 138 11.38 2.24 4.46
N ILE A 139 12.71 2.17 4.45
CA ILE A 139 13.43 1.07 3.82
C ILE A 139 13.57 -0.09 4.81
N TYR A 140 13.31 -1.32 4.35
CA TYR A 140 13.57 -2.55 5.10
C TYR A 140 14.63 -3.38 4.37
N PRO A 141 15.93 -3.07 4.50
CA PRO A 141 16.99 -3.72 3.71
C PRO A 141 17.01 -5.24 3.86
N SER A 142 16.88 -5.73 5.09
CA SER A 142 16.84 -7.17 5.39
C SER A 142 15.59 -7.90 4.89
N ARG A 143 14.53 -7.16 4.53
CA ARG A 143 13.27 -7.73 4.01
C ARG A 143 13.04 -7.42 2.54
N GLY A 144 13.88 -6.58 1.92
CA GLY A 144 13.88 -6.30 0.49
C GLY A 144 12.69 -5.49 -0.01
N PHE A 145 12.13 -4.56 0.79
CA PHE A 145 11.05 -3.68 0.35
C PHE A 145 11.11 -2.28 0.99
N ILE A 146 10.41 -1.33 0.37
CA ILE A 146 10.20 0.03 0.88
C ILE A 146 8.73 0.19 1.21
N HIS A 147 8.42 0.69 2.39
CA HIS A 147 7.09 1.16 2.75
C HIS A 147 6.97 2.65 2.41
N VAL A 148 5.90 3.04 1.71
CA VAL A 148 5.55 4.43 1.47
C VAL A 148 4.12 4.70 1.94
N ASP A 149 3.89 5.85 2.57
CA ASP A 149 2.54 6.26 2.95
C ASP A 149 2.31 7.77 2.94
N THR A 150 1.03 8.13 2.87
CA THR A 150 0.50 9.51 2.82
C THR A 150 -0.26 9.86 4.11
N ARG A 151 0.10 9.25 5.25
CA ARG A 151 -0.72 9.31 6.47
C ARG A 151 -1.03 10.72 6.94
N ASN A 152 -2.30 10.97 7.29
CA ASN A 152 -2.79 12.28 7.69
C ASN A 152 -2.24 12.73 9.06
N SER A 153 -1.84 11.78 9.91
CA SER A 153 -1.37 12.03 11.27
C SER A 153 0.03 12.65 11.35
N ARG A 154 0.75 12.77 10.22
CA ARG A 154 2.08 13.38 10.17
C ARG A 154 2.07 14.69 9.39
N PRO A 155 2.44 15.82 10.01
CA PRO A 155 2.54 17.10 9.30
C PRO A 155 3.74 17.10 8.34
N GLU A 156 4.89 16.60 8.79
CA GLU A 156 6.15 16.57 8.05
C GLU A 156 6.48 15.16 7.53
N PHE A 157 7.26 15.12 6.46
CA PHE A 157 7.79 13.87 5.92
C PHE A 157 8.85 13.27 6.85
N VAL A 158 8.82 11.94 7.01
CA VAL A 158 9.81 11.18 7.76
C VAL A 158 10.36 10.04 6.91
N ALA A 159 11.69 9.95 6.84
CA ALA A 159 12.39 8.81 6.26
C ALA A 159 13.05 7.98 7.36
N MET A 160 12.95 6.66 7.28
CA MET A 160 13.55 5.73 8.25
C MET A 160 14.16 4.51 7.57
N SER A 161 15.16 3.92 8.21
CA SER A 161 15.64 2.57 7.91
C SER A 161 15.21 1.61 9.02
N SER A 162 14.80 0.40 8.65
CA SER A 162 14.55 -0.70 9.58
C SER A 162 15.46 -1.88 9.22
N PRO A 163 16.72 -1.86 9.70
CA PRO A 163 17.71 -2.88 9.35
C PRO A 163 17.35 -4.25 9.92
N SER A 164 16.60 -4.29 11.03
CA SER A 164 16.08 -5.50 11.66
C SER A 164 14.70 -5.24 12.24
N TYR A 165 13.91 -6.31 12.39
CA TYR A 165 12.53 -6.22 12.87
C TYR A 165 12.45 -5.47 14.21
N GLY A 166 11.59 -4.45 14.26
CA GLY A 166 11.37 -3.65 15.47
C GLY A 166 12.42 -2.57 15.74
N LYS A 167 13.49 -2.47 14.94
CA LYS A 167 14.45 -1.37 15.01
C LYS A 167 14.17 -0.37 13.90
N TYR A 168 14.14 0.91 14.26
CA TYR A 168 13.97 2.01 13.32
C TYR A 168 15.00 3.09 13.62
N GLU A 169 15.64 3.58 12.58
CA GLU A 169 16.63 4.64 12.63
C GLU A 169 16.16 5.74 11.68
N PHE A 170 16.20 7.00 12.12
CA PHE A 170 15.91 8.12 11.23
C PHE A 170 16.96 8.14 10.12
N TYR A 171 16.49 8.24 8.88
CA TYR A 171 17.39 8.30 7.75
C TYR A 171 17.96 9.71 7.65
N THR A 172 19.27 9.83 7.84
CA THR A 172 20.04 11.03 7.53
C THR A 172 20.75 10.81 6.21
N LYS A 173 20.48 11.67 5.23
CA LYS A 173 21.27 11.67 3.98
C LYS A 173 22.71 12.04 4.35
N GLU A 174 23.65 11.14 4.11
CA GLU A 174 25.10 11.43 4.22
C GLU A 174 25.53 12.47 3.18
#